data_AF-I1BPD6-F1
#
_entry.id   AF-I1BPD6-F1
#
_cell.length_a   1.000
_cell.length_b   1.000
_cell.length_c   1.000
_cell.angle_alpha   90.00
_cell.angle_beta   90.00
_cell.angle_gamma   90.00
#
_symmetry.space_group_name_H-M   'P 1'
#
loop_
_entity.id
_entity.type
_entity.pdbx_description
1 polymer ?
#
loop_
_entity_poly.entity_id
_entity_poly.type
_entity_poly.pdbx_seq_one_letter_code
_entity_poly.pdbx_strand_id
1 'polypeptide(L)'
;MVKANNLEITQKTLIKKHDTEFIKKRRENHKLVEKRRRTAINNGINELAMLVPGCEKNKSSVLNRTIQYIHQMNQKQVSIMEKWSLEKLLLEQTVNQLCTERDQLQKEVEYLKQLKEQTQS
;
A
#
# COMPACT_ATOMS: atom_id res chain seq x y z
N MET A 1 64.72 42.52 -0.86
CA MET A 1 63.78 42.21 0.24
C MET A 1 62.30 42.44 -0.10
N VAL A 2 61.91 43.42 -0.93
CA VAL A 2 60.48 43.71 -1.26
C VAL A 2 59.78 42.60 -2.09
N LYS A 3 60.49 41.92 -3.00
CA LYS A 3 59.88 40.90 -3.90
C LYS A 3 59.38 39.64 -3.17
N ALA A 4 60.07 39.18 -2.13
CA ALA A 4 59.68 37.98 -1.37
C ALA A 4 58.38 38.18 -0.56
N ASN A 5 58.19 39.39 -0.03
CA ASN A 5 57.01 39.73 0.77
C ASN A 5 55.72 39.77 -0.08
N ASN A 6 55.80 40.27 -1.32
CA ASN A 6 54.68 40.26 -2.26
C ASN A 6 54.30 38.84 -2.74
N LEU A 7 55.27 37.94 -2.91
CA LEU A 7 55.03 36.54 -3.25
C LEU A 7 54.29 35.81 -2.11
N GLU A 8 54.69 36.01 -0.85
CA GLU A 8 53.98 35.45 0.30
C GLU A 8 52.55 35.99 0.46
N ILE A 9 52.34 37.30 0.25
CA ILE A 9 51.01 37.92 0.30
C ILE A 9 50.09 37.32 -0.78
N THR A 10 50.63 37.09 -1.98
CA THR A 10 49.88 36.49 -3.10
C THR A 10 49.52 35.03 -2.81
N GLN A 11 50.45 34.24 -2.27
CA GLN A 11 50.19 32.85 -1.87
C GLN A 11 49.14 32.76 -0.74
N LYS A 12 49.24 33.59 0.30
CA LYS A 12 48.25 33.64 1.40
C LYS A 12 46.85 34.02 0.89
N THR A 13 46.76 34.89 -0.11
CA THR A 13 45.50 35.31 -0.73
C THR A 13 44.89 34.19 -1.60
N LEU A 14 45.72 33.44 -2.33
CA LEU A 14 45.30 32.27 -3.10
C LEU A 14 44.79 31.14 -2.20
N ILE A 15 45.48 30.87 -1.09
CA ILE A 15 45.06 29.87 -0.09
C ILE A 15 43.71 30.26 0.53
N LYS A 16 43.56 31.52 0.97
CA LYS A 16 42.26 32.01 1.47
C LYS A 16 41.14 31.89 0.44
N LYS A 17 41.40 32.17 -0.85
CA LYS A 17 40.42 32.00 -1.92
C LYS A 17 40.03 30.53 -2.09
N HIS A 18 41.00 29.62 -2.12
CA HIS A 18 40.77 28.18 -2.19
C HIS A 18 39.93 27.67 -1.01
N ASP A 19 40.23 28.11 0.22
CA ASP A 19 39.48 27.75 1.42
C ASP A 19 38.03 28.26 1.36
N THR A 20 37.82 29.49 0.87
CA THR A 20 36.46 30.03 0.68
C THR A 20 35.66 29.28 -0.38
N GLU A 21 36.30 28.86 -1.47
CA GLU A 21 35.67 28.09 -2.54
C GLU A 21 35.32 26.67 -2.07
N PHE A 22 36.21 26.04 -1.30
CA PHE A 22 35.97 24.75 -0.67
C PHE A 22 34.80 24.80 0.32
N ILE A 23 34.73 25.84 1.17
CA ILE A 23 33.60 26.07 2.09
C ILE A 23 32.31 26.29 1.30
N LYS A 24 32.35 27.05 0.21
CA LYS A 24 31.18 27.30 -0.66
C LYS A 24 30.68 25.98 -1.29
N LYS A 25 31.58 25.18 -1.86
CA LYS A 25 31.25 23.87 -2.46
C LYS A 25 30.63 22.92 -1.44
N ARG A 26 31.15 22.86 -0.21
CA ARG A 26 30.55 22.06 0.88
C ARG A 26 29.14 22.54 1.23
N ARG A 27 28.93 23.86 1.33
CA ARG A 27 27.60 24.43 1.59
C ARG A 27 26.61 24.12 0.47
N GLU A 28 27.03 24.24 -0.79
CA GLU A 28 26.20 23.91 -1.95
C GLU A 28 25.85 22.43 -2.01
N ASN A 29 26.82 21.54 -1.76
CA ASN A 29 26.57 20.11 -1.67
C ASN A 29 25.58 19.78 -0.55
N HIS A 30 25.74 20.37 0.63
CA HIS A 30 24.80 20.19 1.74
C HIS A 30 23.39 20.66 1.36
N LYS A 31 23.25 21.82 0.70
CA LYS A 31 21.97 22.31 0.18
C LYS A 31 21.34 21.35 -0.83
N LEU A 32 22.14 20.78 -1.73
CA LEU A 32 21.66 19.83 -2.74
C LEU A 32 21.16 18.54 -2.10
N VAL A 33 21.91 18.00 -1.13
CA VAL A 33 21.51 16.80 -0.38
C VAL A 33 20.18 17.04 0.34
N GLU A 34 20.04 18.16 1.05
CA GLU A 34 18.78 18.48 1.74
C GLU A 34 17.63 18.74 0.76
N LYS A 35 17.88 19.37 -0.38
CA LYS A 35 16.88 19.55 -1.44
C LYS A 35 16.38 18.20 -1.94
N ARG A 36 17.28 17.25 -2.24
CA ARG A 36 16.92 15.89 -2.68
C ARG A 36 16.08 15.17 -1.63
N ARG A 37 16.47 15.25 -0.34
CA ARG A 37 15.70 14.68 0.77
C ARG A 37 14.27 15.24 0.82
N ARG A 38 14.12 16.57 0.73
CA ARG A 38 12.81 17.23 0.71
C ARG A 38 11.98 16.83 -0.50
N THR A 39 12.58 16.74 -1.68
CA THR A 39 11.88 16.29 -2.91
C THR A 39 11.39 14.86 -2.75
N ALA A 40 12.22 13.93 -2.25
CA ALA A 40 11.81 12.55 -2.03
C ALA A 40 10.61 12.44 -1.07
N ILE A 41 10.63 13.19 0.04
CA ILE A 41 9.52 13.22 0.99
C ILE A 41 8.25 13.79 0.34
N ASN A 42 8.37 14.87 -0.42
CA ASN A 42 7.21 15.49 -1.07
C ASN A 42 6.60 14.57 -2.13
N ASN A 43 7.43 13.85 -2.88
CA ASN A 43 6.96 12.87 -3.85
C ASN A 43 6.15 11.77 -3.16
N GLY A 44 6.67 11.21 -2.06
CA GLY A 44 5.92 10.21 -1.28
C GLY A 44 4.57 10.72 -0.75
N ILE A 45 4.52 11.96 -0.26
CA ILE A 45 3.24 12.57 0.20
C ILE A 45 2.28 12.76 -0.98
N ASN A 46 2.77 13.18 -2.14
CA ASN A 46 1.92 13.36 -3.32
C ASN A 46 1.38 12.02 -3.86
N GLU A 47 2.18 10.96 -3.82
CA GLU A 47 1.72 9.60 -4.17
C GLU A 47 0.60 9.13 -3.24
N LEU A 48 0.74 9.35 -1.92
CA LEU A 48 -0.34 9.06 -0.96
C LEU A 48 -1.62 9.82 -1.30
N ALA A 49 -1.51 11.10 -1.69
CA ALA A 49 -2.67 11.92 -2.06
C ALA A 49 -3.39 11.42 -3.33
N MET A 50 -2.69 10.72 -4.24
CA MET A 50 -3.30 10.13 -5.43
C MET A 50 -4.03 8.81 -5.13
N LEU A 51 -3.51 8.02 -4.18
CA LEU A 51 -4.09 6.71 -3.83
C LEU A 51 -5.29 6.84 -2.87
N VAL A 52 -5.27 7.87 -2.02
CA VAL A 52 -6.27 8.04 -0.96
C VAL A 52 -7.35 9.04 -1.41
N PRO A 53 -8.63 8.63 -1.45
CA PRO A 53 -9.72 9.51 -1.89
C PRO A 53 -10.03 10.60 -0.86
N GLY A 54 -10.32 11.79 -1.37
CA GLY A 54 -10.70 12.96 -0.57
C GLY A 54 -9.50 13.65 0.09
N CYS A 55 -8.29 13.45 -0.42
CA CYS A 55 -7.11 14.19 0.02
C CYS A 55 -7.16 15.64 -0.49
N GLU A 56 -6.91 16.57 0.44
CA GLU A 56 -6.71 17.99 0.15
C GLU A 56 -5.24 18.29 -0.21
N LYS A 57 -4.93 19.54 -0.60
CA LYS A 57 -3.57 19.97 -1.01
C LYS A 57 -2.55 20.10 0.15
N ASN A 58 -2.98 19.95 1.40
CA ASN A 58 -2.19 20.15 2.62
C ASN A 58 -1.57 18.82 3.11
N LYS A 59 -0.25 18.81 3.31
CA LYS A 59 0.51 17.61 3.71
C LYS A 59 -0.02 16.93 4.97
N SER A 60 -0.37 17.71 6.00
CA SER A 60 -0.89 17.15 7.26
C SER A 60 -2.26 16.47 7.08
N SER A 61 -3.14 17.02 6.23
CA SER A 61 -4.42 16.37 5.95
C SER A 61 -4.22 15.11 5.12
N VAL A 62 -3.33 15.13 4.11
CA VAL A 62 -3.00 13.91 3.35
C VAL A 62 -2.56 12.79 4.29
N LEU A 63 -1.67 13.07 5.25
CA LEU A 63 -1.22 12.08 6.21
C LEU A 63 -2.36 11.58 7.12
N ASN A 64 -3.13 12.48 7.71
CA ASN A 64 -4.26 12.11 8.57
C ASN A 64 -5.34 11.33 7.82
N ARG A 65 -5.66 11.76 6.60
CA ARG A 65 -6.64 11.10 5.73
C ARG A 65 -6.16 9.71 5.30
N THR A 66 -4.86 9.57 5.02
CA THR A 66 -4.24 8.27 4.73
C THR A 66 -4.40 7.32 5.90
N ILE A 67 -4.13 7.76 7.14
CA ILE A 67 -4.30 6.94 8.35
C ILE A 67 -5.75 6.50 8.51
N GLN A 68 -6.70 7.43 8.40
CA GLN A 68 -8.13 7.12 8.48
C GLN A 68 -8.55 6.14 7.39
N TYR A 69 -8.08 6.33 6.17
CA TYR A 69 -8.41 5.46 5.04
C TYR A 69 -7.88 4.04 5.25
N ILE A 70 -6.66 3.87 5.77
CA ILE A 70 -6.11 2.56 6.12
C ILE A 70 -7.00 1.86 7.16
N HIS A 71 -7.41 2.57 8.21
CA HIS A 71 -8.33 2.00 9.20
C HIS A 71 -9.68 1.60 8.59
N GLN A 72 -10.26 2.45 7.73
CA GLN A 72 -11.50 2.15 7.02
C GLN A 72 -11.36 0.94 6.11
N MET A 73 -10.24 0.82 5.39
CA MET A 73 -9.99 -0.34 4.51
C MET A 73 -9.82 -1.63 5.32
N ASN A 74 -9.13 -1.59 6.45
CA ASN A 74 -9.00 -2.76 7.33
C ASN A 74 -10.36 -3.20 7.88
N GLN A 75 -11.18 -2.26 8.36
CA GLN A 75 -12.54 -2.58 8.84
C GLN A 75 -13.43 -3.13 7.73
N LYS A 76 -13.36 -2.53 6.52
CA LYS A 76 -14.09 -3.02 5.35
C LYS A 76 -13.65 -4.43 4.96
N GLN A 77 -12.35 -4.72 5.00
CA GLN A 77 -11.82 -6.04 4.70
C GLN A 77 -12.33 -7.09 5.69
N VAL A 78 -12.34 -6.79 6.99
CA VAL A 78 -12.90 -7.68 8.04
C VAL A 78 -14.38 -7.95 7.77
N SER A 79 -15.18 -6.90 7.56
CA SER A 79 -16.62 -7.04 7.29
C SER A 79 -16.92 -7.86 6.03
N ILE A 80 -16.13 -7.69 4.96
CA ILE A 80 -16.27 -8.50 3.74
C ILE A 80 -15.91 -9.96 4.03
N MET A 81 -14.86 -10.21 4.80
CA MET A 81 -14.43 -11.57 5.16
C MET A 81 -15.51 -12.28 6.00
N GLU A 82 -16.09 -11.60 6.97
CA GLU A 82 -17.20 -12.11 7.80
C GLU A 82 -18.42 -12.43 6.94
N LYS A 83 -18.83 -11.49 6.07
CA LYS A 83 -19.94 -11.69 5.14
C LYS A 83 -19.71 -12.90 4.24
N TRP A 84 -18.53 -12.99 3.62
CA TRP A 84 -18.19 -14.11 2.74
C TRP A 84 -18.16 -15.45 3.49
N SER A 85 -17.65 -15.45 4.72
CA SER A 85 -17.60 -16.66 5.56
C SER A 85 -19.02 -17.15 5.90
N LEU A 86 -19.92 -16.22 6.21
CA LEU A 86 -21.32 -16.53 6.48
C LEU A 86 -22.05 -17.04 5.23
N GLU A 87 -21.91 -16.35 4.09
CA GLU A 87 -22.51 -16.75 2.82
C GLU A 87 -22.03 -18.15 2.39
N LYS A 88 -20.74 -18.44 2.56
CA LYS A 88 -20.16 -19.76 2.29
C LYS A 88 -20.78 -20.83 3.19
N LEU A 89 -20.86 -20.59 4.50
CA LEU A 89 -21.45 -21.54 5.45
C LEU A 89 -22.91 -21.85 5.11
N LEU A 90 -23.71 -20.82 4.79
CA LEU A 90 -25.11 -21.00 4.40
C LEU A 90 -25.24 -21.78 3.10
N LEU A 91 -24.40 -21.49 2.10
CA LEU A 91 -24.40 -22.21 0.84
C LEU A 91 -24.02 -23.69 1.03
N GLU A 92 -23.01 -23.97 1.86
CA GLU A 92 -22.62 -25.34 2.21
C GLU A 92 -23.77 -26.09 2.90
N GLN A 93 -24.51 -25.44 3.81
CA GLN A 93 -25.69 -26.02 4.44
C GLN A 93 -26.80 -26.31 3.42
N THR A 94 -27.10 -25.37 2.53
CA THR A 94 -28.10 -25.57 1.46
C THR A 94 -27.69 -26.70 0.52
N VAL A 95 -26.42 -26.79 0.12
CA VAL A 95 -25.91 -27.88 -0.71
C VAL A 95 -26.07 -29.22 0.01
N ASN A 96 -25.76 -29.30 1.29
CA ASN A 96 -25.94 -30.54 2.06
C ASN A 96 -27.41 -30.96 2.17
N GLN A 97 -28.33 -30.01 2.35
CA GLN A 97 -29.77 -30.26 2.36
C GLN A 97 -30.24 -30.79 1.01
N LEU A 98 -29.89 -30.12 -0.10
CA LEU A 98 -30.23 -30.55 -1.45
C LEU A 98 -29.65 -31.94 -1.78
N CYS A 99 -28.41 -32.22 -1.36
CA CYS A 99 -27.80 -33.54 -1.53
C CYS A 99 -28.59 -34.63 -0.79
N THR A 100 -29.05 -34.35 0.43
CA THR A 100 -29.84 -35.27 1.26
C THR A 100 -31.21 -35.53 0.64
N GLU A 101 -31.91 -34.48 0.20
CA GLU A 101 -33.21 -34.60 -0.47
C GLU A 101 -33.08 -35.41 -1.77
N ARG A 102 -32.04 -35.13 -2.57
CA ARG A 102 -31.74 -35.87 -3.79
C ARG A 102 -31.47 -37.35 -3.51
N ASP A 103 -30.76 -37.70 -2.45
CA ASP A 103 -30.53 -39.11 -2.06
C ASP A 103 -31.83 -39.80 -1.64
N GLN A 104 -32.71 -39.10 -0.91
CA GLN A 104 -34.01 -39.63 -0.52
C GLN A 104 -34.91 -39.89 -1.73
N LEU A 105 -35.00 -38.92 -2.65
CA LEU A 105 -35.77 -39.06 -3.89
C LEU A 105 -35.23 -40.18 -4.77
N GLN A 106 -33.91 -40.34 -4.86
CA GLN A 106 -33.29 -41.44 -5.61
C GLN A 106 -33.68 -42.81 -5.02
N LYS A 107 -33.68 -42.95 -3.70
CA LYS A 107 -34.11 -44.19 -3.03
C LYS A 107 -35.59 -44.49 -3.25
N GLU A 108 -36.46 -43.48 -3.17
CA GLU A 108 -37.90 -43.64 -3.41
C GLU A 108 -38.19 -44.05 -4.86
N VAL A 109 -37.52 -43.42 -5.83
CA VAL A 109 -37.63 -43.79 -7.24
C VAL A 109 -37.19 -45.24 -7.47
N GLU A 110 -36.10 -45.67 -6.84
CA GLU A 110 -35.61 -47.04 -6.96
C GLU A 110 -36.60 -48.04 -6.36
N TYR A 111 -37.14 -47.73 -5.17
CA TYR A 111 -38.16 -48.54 -4.51
C TYR A 111 -39.42 -48.70 -5.37
N LEU A 112 -39.94 -47.60 -5.93
CA LEU A 112 -41.13 -47.62 -6.79
C LEU A 112 -40.91 -48.40 -8.09
N LYS A 113 -39.70 -48.35 -8.67
CA LYS A 113 -39.35 -49.16 -9.85
C LYS A 113 -39.41 -50.66 -9.53
N GLN A 114 -38.80 -51.08 -8.42
CA GLN A 114 -38.82 -52.47 -7.98
C GLN A 114 -40.25 -52.97 -7.71
N LEU A 115 -41.07 -52.15 -7.06
CA LEU A 115 -42.47 -52.49 -6.79
C LEU A 115 -43.26 -52.66 -8.10
N LYS A 116 -43.04 -51.77 -9.08
CA LYS A 116 -43.68 -51.85 -10.39
C LYS A 116 -43.33 -53.15 -11.11
N GLU A 117 -42.05 -53.52 -11.12
CA GLU A 117 -41.57 -54.77 -11.73
C GLU A 117 -42.23 -56.00 -11.09
N GLN A 118 -42.40 -56.01 -9.76
CA GLN A 118 -43.08 -57.09 -9.04
C GLN A 118 -44.57 -57.20 -9.39
N THR A 119 -45.26 -56.07 -9.59
CA THR A 119 -46.69 -56.07 -9.95
C THR A 119 -46.98 -56.38 -11.42
N GLN A 120 -45.96 -56.34 -12.30
CA GLN A 120 -46.10 -56.64 -13.73
C GLN A 120 -45.73 -58.09 -14.09
N SER A 121 -45.27 -58.89 -13.11
CA SER A 121 -44.99 -60.32 -13.25
C SER A 121 -46.12 -61.18 -12.68
#